data_AF-A0A4U5UHJ4-F1
#
_entry.id   AF-A0A4U5UHJ4-F1
#
_cell.length_a   1.000
_cell.length_b   1.000
_cell.length_c   1.000
_cell.angle_alpha   90.00
_cell.angle_beta   90.00
_cell.angle_gamma   90.00
#
_symmetry.space_group_name_H-M   'P 1'
#
loop_
_entity.id
_entity.type
_entity.pdbx_description
1 polymer ?
#
loop_
_entity_poly.entity_id
_entity_poly.type
_entity_poly.pdbx_seq_one_letter_code
_entity_poly.pdbx_strand_id
1 'polypeptide(L)'
;MQRSEGTADELQETADGWIWQPVINYIDSKCEDFLNAESRVNRRSMPDNRVHCCLYFIAPSGHGLKPLDIEFMKRLHDKVNVIPLIAKADTLTPEECQLFKKQIMKEIQEHKIKIYEFPDTEDDEDNKLIRKIKEKMPLAVVGSNVVIEVNGKKVRGRQYPWGVAEELPLLQETGGQWLALEAKGQRDCLSFINVENGEHCDFTVLRNMLIRTHMQDLKDVTNNVHYENYRSKKLAAVTCNGVDTSKTKGQLTKSPLAQMEEERREHVMKMKKMEAEMEQVFEMKVKEKKQKLKDSEAELERRHEQMKRNLEAQYKELEEKRRVFEDEKANWEAQQRILEQQKLDASKTMEKNKKKGKIF
;
A
#
# COMPACT_ATOMS: atom_id res chain seq x y z
N MET A 1 -16.75 -24.23 -35.95
CA MET A 1 -16.33 -23.98 -34.55
C MET A 1 -15.18 -22.98 -34.57
N GLN A 2 -15.50 -21.69 -34.57
CA GLN A 2 -14.51 -20.64 -34.29
C GLN A 2 -14.63 -20.32 -32.80
N ARG A 3 -13.58 -20.59 -32.02
CA ARG A 3 -13.48 -20.09 -30.64
C ARG A 3 -13.19 -18.60 -30.74
N SER A 4 -14.13 -17.78 -30.29
CA SER A 4 -13.90 -16.39 -29.92
C SER A 4 -13.18 -16.36 -28.58
N GLU A 5 -11.85 -16.51 -28.61
CA GLU A 5 -10.98 -16.18 -27.48
C GLU A 5 -10.81 -14.66 -27.44
N GLY A 6 -11.67 -14.00 -26.67
CA GLY A 6 -11.63 -12.56 -26.46
C GLY A 6 -12.75 -12.17 -25.51
N THR A 7 -12.55 -12.38 -24.21
CA THR A 7 -13.59 -12.02 -23.21
C THR A 7 -13.09 -11.77 -21.79
N ALA A 8 -11.79 -11.86 -21.49
CA ALA A 8 -11.26 -11.55 -20.15
C ALA A 8 -10.47 -10.23 -20.13
N ASP A 9 -9.49 -10.07 -21.02
CA ASP A 9 -8.62 -8.89 -21.03
C ASP A 9 -9.34 -7.61 -21.45
N GLU A 10 -10.27 -7.68 -22.41
CA GLU A 10 -11.06 -6.52 -22.90
C GLU A 10 -12.05 -5.99 -21.82
N LEU A 11 -12.55 -6.87 -20.94
CA LEU A 11 -13.42 -6.49 -19.81
C LEU A 11 -12.64 -5.94 -18.61
N GLN A 12 -11.35 -6.25 -18.52
CA GLN A 12 -10.43 -5.71 -17.53
C GLN A 12 -9.99 -4.29 -17.92
N GLU A 13 -9.62 -4.09 -19.19
CA GLU A 13 -9.18 -2.79 -19.74
C GLU A 13 -10.28 -1.72 -19.64
N THR A 14 -11.55 -2.12 -19.78
CA THR A 14 -12.71 -1.22 -19.62
C THR A 14 -13.05 -0.89 -18.17
N ALA A 15 -12.72 -1.75 -17.19
CA ALA A 15 -12.91 -1.45 -15.76
C ALA A 15 -11.77 -0.60 -15.19
N ASP A 16 -10.53 -0.86 -15.62
CA ASP A 16 -9.36 -0.11 -15.18
C ASP A 16 -9.41 1.32 -15.72
N GLY A 17 -9.98 1.50 -16.93
CA GLY A 17 -10.42 2.77 -17.54
C GLY A 17 -11.05 3.79 -16.58
N TRP A 18 -11.75 3.30 -15.55
CA TRP A 18 -12.57 4.10 -14.65
C TRP A 18 -11.80 4.65 -13.45
N ILE A 19 -10.64 4.10 -13.11
CA ILE A 19 -9.93 4.43 -11.87
C ILE A 19 -9.18 5.76 -11.99
N TRP A 20 -8.55 6.02 -13.14
CA TRP A 20 -7.80 7.26 -13.40
C TRP A 20 -8.66 8.39 -13.97
N GLN A 21 -9.80 8.07 -14.58
CA GLN A 21 -10.61 9.08 -15.28
C GLN A 21 -11.07 10.23 -14.38
N PRO A 22 -11.53 10.02 -13.13
CA PRO A 22 -11.92 11.12 -12.24
C PRO A 22 -10.76 12.05 -11.90
N VAL A 23 -9.56 11.51 -11.69
CA VAL A 23 -8.35 12.27 -11.37
C VAL A 23 -7.91 13.11 -12.57
N ILE A 24 -7.90 12.50 -13.76
CA ILE A 24 -7.58 13.19 -15.01
C ILE A 24 -8.59 14.30 -15.29
N ASN A 25 -9.89 14.01 -15.16
CA ASN A 25 -10.96 14.98 -15.35
C ASN A 25 -10.83 16.15 -14.37
N TYR A 26 -10.45 15.89 -13.12
CA TYR A 26 -10.21 16.94 -12.13
C TYR A 26 -9.06 17.86 -12.56
N ILE A 27 -7.92 17.30 -12.99
CA ILE A 27 -6.78 18.08 -13.47
C ILE A 27 -7.17 18.91 -14.70
N ASP A 28 -7.83 18.29 -15.68
CA ASP A 28 -8.27 18.96 -16.91
C ASP A 28 -9.30 20.05 -16.62
N SER A 29 -10.22 19.83 -15.67
CA SER A 29 -11.19 20.84 -15.23
C SER A 29 -10.49 22.05 -14.62
N LYS A 30 -9.43 21.87 -13.82
CA LYS A 30 -8.65 23.00 -13.29
C LYS A 30 -7.88 23.77 -14.36
N CYS A 31 -7.36 23.06 -15.36
CA CYS A 31 -6.75 23.71 -16.52
C CYS A 31 -7.78 24.49 -17.36
N GLU A 32 -8.99 23.94 -17.54
CA GLU A 32 -10.08 24.59 -18.26
C GLU A 32 -10.61 25.83 -17.53
N ASP A 33 -10.78 25.77 -16.22
CA ASP A 33 -11.15 26.92 -15.38
C ASP A 33 -10.15 28.08 -15.55
N PHE A 34 -8.85 27.75 -15.56
CA PHE A 34 -7.79 28.73 -15.74
C PHE A 34 -7.78 29.32 -17.16
N LEU A 35 -7.92 28.48 -18.20
CA LEU A 35 -8.00 28.93 -19.59
C LEU A 35 -9.21 29.83 -19.85
N ASN A 36 -10.36 29.48 -19.28
CA ASN A 36 -11.57 30.28 -19.36
C ASN A 36 -11.40 31.63 -18.66
N ALA A 37 -10.67 31.68 -17.53
CA ALA A 37 -10.35 32.91 -16.84
C ALA A 37 -9.37 33.79 -17.62
N GLU A 38 -8.32 33.19 -18.20
CA GLU A 38 -7.33 33.86 -19.06
C GLU A 38 -7.98 34.51 -20.29
N SER A 39 -8.98 33.83 -20.86
CA SER A 39 -9.71 34.29 -22.06
C SER A 39 -10.71 35.43 -21.78
N ARG A 40 -10.99 35.78 -20.52
CA ARG A 40 -11.92 36.88 -20.18
C ARG A 40 -11.30 38.24 -20.50
N VAL A 41 -12.12 39.15 -20.99
CA VAL A 41 -11.73 40.54 -21.31
C VAL A 41 -11.23 41.30 -20.07
N ASN A 42 -11.86 41.08 -18.91
CA ASN A 42 -11.41 41.64 -17.63
C ASN A 42 -10.50 40.64 -16.91
N ARG A 43 -9.18 40.80 -17.08
CA ARG A 43 -8.15 40.02 -16.41
C ARG A 43 -7.95 40.50 -14.97
N ARG A 44 -8.76 39.99 -14.03
CA ARG A 44 -8.48 40.14 -12.58
C ARG A 44 -7.50 39.04 -12.15
N SER A 45 -6.63 39.34 -11.19
CA SER A 45 -5.78 38.32 -10.55
C SER A 45 -6.67 37.28 -9.87
N MET A 46 -6.67 36.05 -10.39
CA MET A 46 -7.44 34.93 -9.84
C MET A 46 -6.48 33.94 -9.17
N PRO A 47 -6.88 33.28 -8.07
CA PRO A 47 -6.08 32.26 -7.41
C PRO A 47 -5.86 31.06 -8.35
N ASP A 48 -4.61 30.65 -8.48
CA ASP A 48 -4.21 29.46 -9.25
C ASP A 48 -4.56 28.20 -8.47
N ASN A 49 -5.60 27.49 -8.91
CA ASN A 49 -6.07 26.23 -8.32
C ASN A 49 -5.62 25.00 -9.14
N ARG A 50 -4.68 25.15 -10.07
CA ARG A 50 -4.13 24.04 -10.86
C ARG A 50 -3.31 23.11 -9.95
N VAL A 51 -3.24 21.84 -10.34
CA VAL A 51 -2.44 20.84 -9.62
C VAL A 51 -1.00 20.96 -10.07
N HIS A 52 -0.11 21.48 -9.21
CA HIS A 52 1.30 21.68 -9.56
C HIS A 52 2.16 20.41 -9.42
N CYS A 53 1.72 19.47 -8.58
CA CYS A 53 2.44 18.23 -8.31
C CYS A 53 1.46 17.14 -7.89
N CYS A 54 1.70 15.92 -8.38
CA CYS A 54 1.02 14.72 -7.95
C CYS A 54 2.01 13.77 -7.26
N LEU A 55 1.77 13.51 -5.98
CA LEU A 55 2.50 12.51 -5.21
C LEU A 55 1.88 11.13 -5.48
N TYR A 56 2.62 10.26 -6.16
CA TYR A 56 2.15 8.94 -6.54
C TYR A 56 2.65 7.89 -5.55
N PHE A 57 1.73 7.33 -4.75
CA PHE A 57 2.06 6.35 -3.72
C PHE A 57 2.07 4.93 -4.28
N ILE A 58 3.26 4.36 -4.38
CA ILE A 58 3.51 2.97 -4.77
C ILE A 58 3.44 2.10 -3.52
N ALA A 59 2.66 1.03 -3.60
CA ALA A 59 2.57 0.06 -2.51
C ALA A 59 3.90 -0.71 -2.34
N PRO A 60 4.34 -1.00 -1.11
CA PRO A 60 5.59 -1.73 -0.85
C PRO A 60 5.40 -3.23 -1.11
N SER A 61 5.33 -3.61 -2.40
CA SER A 61 5.10 -4.99 -2.82
C SER A 61 6.40 -5.80 -2.92
N GLY A 62 7.57 -5.16 -2.93
CA GLY A 62 8.89 -5.79 -3.03
C GLY A 62 9.26 -6.40 -4.40
N HIS A 63 8.33 -6.46 -5.36
CA HIS A 63 8.56 -7.13 -6.66
C HIS A 63 8.70 -6.16 -7.86
N GLY A 64 7.88 -5.11 -7.93
CA GLY A 64 7.87 -4.13 -9.02
C GLY A 64 6.65 -3.21 -8.96
N LEU A 65 6.44 -2.39 -10.00
CA LEU A 65 5.21 -1.62 -10.19
C LEU A 65 4.08 -2.53 -10.62
N LYS A 66 2.87 -2.25 -10.16
CA LYS A 66 1.70 -2.97 -10.66
C LYS A 66 1.42 -2.52 -12.10
N PRO A 67 0.91 -3.41 -12.97
CA PRO A 67 0.48 -3.02 -14.32
C PRO A 67 -0.50 -1.84 -14.32
N LEU A 68 -1.38 -1.79 -13.31
CA LEU A 68 -2.29 -0.68 -13.08
C LEU A 68 -1.55 0.64 -12.81
N ASP A 69 -0.49 0.61 -12.00
CA ASP A 69 0.30 1.80 -11.67
C ASP A 69 1.03 2.33 -12.92
N ILE A 70 1.57 1.43 -13.73
CA ILE A 70 2.24 1.78 -14.99
C ILE A 70 1.28 2.52 -15.92
N GLU A 71 0.08 1.98 -16.13
CA GLU A 71 -0.91 2.59 -17.01
C GLU A 71 -1.43 3.93 -16.46
N PHE A 72 -1.62 4.03 -15.14
CA PHE A 72 -2.00 5.28 -14.49
C PHE A 72 -0.93 6.36 -14.68
N MET A 73 0.33 6.04 -14.37
CA MET A 73 1.45 6.97 -14.51
C MET A 73 1.68 7.37 -15.98
N LYS A 74 1.46 6.46 -16.94
CA LYS A 74 1.51 6.75 -18.37
C LYS A 74 0.49 7.81 -18.81
N ARG A 75 -0.69 7.85 -18.22
CA ARG A 75 -1.69 8.89 -18.56
C ARG A 75 -1.49 10.19 -17.78
N LEU A 76 -0.92 10.09 -16.59
CA LEU A 76 -0.77 11.21 -15.68
C LEU A 76 0.44 12.10 -16.00
N HIS A 77 1.56 11.50 -16.45
CA HIS A 77 2.82 12.22 -16.61
C HIS A 77 2.80 13.36 -17.65
N ASP A 78 1.93 13.29 -18.65
CA ASP A 78 1.80 14.37 -19.64
C ASP A 78 1.02 15.57 -19.09
N LYS A 79 0.25 15.40 -18.01
CA LYS A 79 -0.69 16.40 -17.48
C LYS A 79 -0.23 17.07 -16.20
N VAL A 80 0.61 16.41 -15.40
CA VAL A 80 1.08 16.92 -14.11
C VAL A 80 2.45 16.36 -13.76
N ASN A 81 3.22 17.11 -12.97
CA ASN A 81 4.48 16.66 -12.42
C ASN A 81 4.26 15.49 -11.44
N VAL A 82 4.69 14.29 -11.84
CA VAL A 82 4.54 13.08 -11.02
C VAL A 82 5.80 12.81 -10.20
N ILE A 83 5.63 12.67 -8.88
CA ILE A 83 6.69 12.27 -7.96
C ILE A 83 6.35 10.88 -7.39
N PRO A 84 7.08 9.82 -7.76
CA PRO A 84 6.86 8.48 -7.21
C PRO A 84 7.38 8.37 -5.77
N LEU A 85 6.54 7.85 -4.88
CA LEU A 85 6.82 7.64 -3.46
C LEU A 85 6.54 6.18 -3.09
N ILE A 86 7.45 5.55 -2.36
CA ILE A 86 7.17 4.25 -1.75
C ILE A 86 6.41 4.51 -0.45
N ALA A 87 5.15 4.07 -0.40
CA ALA A 87 4.30 4.20 0.78
C ALA A 87 4.69 3.16 1.84
N LYS A 88 4.52 3.52 3.12
CA LYS A 88 4.75 2.62 4.26
C LYS A 88 6.10 1.90 4.16
N ALA A 89 7.17 2.66 3.91
CA ALA A 89 8.51 2.10 3.73
C ALA A 89 9.01 1.29 4.95
N ASP A 90 8.37 1.47 6.11
CA ASP A 90 8.59 0.71 7.34
C ASP A 90 8.24 -0.78 7.23
N THR A 91 7.60 -1.22 6.14
CA THR A 91 7.31 -2.65 5.90
C THR A 91 8.40 -3.39 5.14
N LEU A 92 9.46 -2.69 4.68
CA LEU A 92 10.56 -3.26 3.91
C LEU A 92 11.86 -3.11 4.69
N THR A 93 12.77 -4.08 4.57
CA THR A 93 14.12 -3.88 5.09
C THR A 93 14.89 -2.85 4.25
N PRO A 94 15.96 -2.23 4.77
CA PRO A 94 16.79 -1.30 4.00
C PRO A 94 17.33 -1.90 2.69
N GLU A 95 17.68 -3.19 2.70
CA GLU A 95 18.18 -3.92 1.53
C GLU A 95 17.07 -4.14 0.49
N GLU A 96 15.90 -4.59 0.94
CA GLU A 96 14.72 -4.77 0.09
C GLU A 96 14.27 -3.44 -0.52
N CYS A 97 14.30 -2.36 0.27
CA CYS A 97 13.97 -1.03 -0.20
C CYS A 97 14.91 -0.57 -1.33
N GLN A 98 16.22 -0.80 -1.20
CA GLN A 98 17.18 -0.46 -2.25
C GLN A 98 16.97 -1.25 -3.54
N LEU A 99 16.69 -2.55 -3.43
CA LEU A 99 16.37 -3.38 -4.59
C LEU A 99 15.09 -2.91 -5.27
N PHE A 100 14.05 -2.63 -4.47
CA PHE A 100 12.76 -2.16 -4.96
C PHE A 100 12.85 -0.79 -5.65
N LYS A 101 13.65 0.14 -5.10
CA LYS A 101 13.94 1.44 -5.73
C LYS A 101 14.55 1.27 -7.13
N LYS A 102 15.56 0.40 -7.25
CA LYS A 102 16.21 0.11 -8.55
C LYS A 102 15.23 -0.49 -9.55
N GLN A 103 14.40 -1.42 -9.10
CA GLN A 103 13.40 -2.07 -9.94
C GLN A 103 12.35 -1.07 -10.46
N ILE A 104 11.81 -0.21 -9.59
CA ILE A 104 10.87 0.84 -9.99
C ILE A 104 11.49 1.79 -11.01
N MET A 105 12.73 2.24 -10.80
CA MET A 105 13.40 3.15 -11.72
C MET A 105 13.63 2.51 -13.10
N LYS A 106 13.97 1.21 -13.14
CA LYS A 106 14.09 0.45 -14.39
C LYS A 106 12.76 0.39 -15.14
N GLU A 107 11.68 0.06 -14.44
CA GLU A 107 10.35 -0.06 -15.05
C GLU A 107 9.82 1.29 -15.56
N ILE A 108 10.06 2.38 -14.83
CA ILE A 108 9.72 3.75 -15.28
C ILE A 108 10.43 4.10 -16.59
N GLN A 109 11.72 3.78 -16.69
CA GLN A 109 12.51 4.03 -17.89
C GLN A 109 12.07 3.16 -19.08
N GLU A 110 11.80 1.88 -18.84
CA GLU A 110 11.34 0.93 -19.85
C GLU A 110 9.99 1.36 -20.46
N HIS A 111 9.07 1.83 -19.61
CA HIS A 111 7.75 2.30 -20.02
C HIS A 111 7.74 3.76 -20.50
N LYS A 112 8.91 4.43 -20.53
CA LYS A 112 9.10 5.83 -20.96
C LYS A 112 8.20 6.83 -20.21
N ILE A 113 7.99 6.58 -18.92
CA ILE A 113 7.19 7.45 -18.06
C ILE A 113 8.06 8.64 -17.65
N LYS A 114 7.62 9.86 -17.96
CA LYS A 114 8.32 11.09 -17.55
C LYS A 114 7.96 11.43 -16.11
N ILE A 115 8.88 11.20 -15.19
CA ILE A 115 8.73 11.71 -13.82
C ILE A 115 9.24 13.16 -13.75
N TYR A 116 8.92 13.86 -12.67
CA TYR A 116 9.49 15.18 -12.43
C TYR A 116 11.01 15.10 -12.39
N GLU A 117 11.65 15.83 -13.31
CA GLU A 117 13.10 15.99 -13.35
C GLU A 117 13.46 17.34 -12.77
N PHE A 118 14.43 17.32 -11.86
CA PHE A 118 14.97 18.53 -11.28
C PHE A 118 15.72 19.33 -12.35
N PRO A 119 15.43 20.64 -12.51
CA PRO A 119 16.16 21.48 -13.43
C PRO A 119 17.63 21.61 -13.00
N ASP A 120 18.54 21.67 -13.96
CA ASP A 120 19.92 22.05 -13.70
C ASP A 120 19.97 23.55 -13.37
N THR A 121 20.62 23.88 -12.26
CA THR A 121 20.84 25.26 -11.81
C THR A 121 22.22 25.76 -12.23
N GLU A 122 22.45 27.06 -12.24
CA GLU A 122 23.79 27.62 -12.53
C GLU A 122 24.78 27.39 -11.36
N ASP A 123 24.27 27.09 -10.17
CA ASP A 123 25.04 26.84 -8.96
C ASP A 123 25.46 25.36 -8.82
N ASP A 124 26.76 25.11 -8.87
CA ASP A 124 27.34 23.75 -8.76
C ASP A 124 27.00 23.04 -7.43
N GLU A 125 26.83 23.79 -6.34
CA GLU A 125 26.48 23.21 -5.03
C GLU A 125 25.02 22.74 -4.98
N ASP A 126 24.09 23.50 -5.58
CA ASP A 126 22.68 23.12 -5.68
C ASP A 126 22.52 21.92 -6.62
N ASN A 127 23.27 21.90 -7.73
CA ASN A 127 23.35 20.74 -8.62
C ASN A 127 23.85 19.47 -7.91
N LYS A 128 24.83 19.58 -7.00
CA LYS A 128 25.27 18.44 -6.18
C LYS A 128 24.17 17.94 -5.25
N LEU A 129 23.39 18.85 -4.64
CA LEU A 129 22.27 18.48 -3.79
C LEU A 129 21.15 17.80 -4.59
N ILE A 130 20.83 18.34 -5.76
CA ILE A 130 19.84 17.79 -6.69
C ILE A 130 20.22 16.37 -7.12
N ARG A 131 21.49 16.13 -7.47
CA ARG A 131 21.98 14.79 -7.81
C ARG A 131 21.79 13.79 -6.66
N LYS A 132 22.12 14.20 -5.43
CA LYS A 132 21.90 13.35 -4.24
C LYS A 132 20.42 13.01 -4.03
N ILE A 133 19.50 13.93 -4.32
CA ILE A 133 18.05 13.68 -4.23
C ILE A 133 17.61 12.74 -5.35
N LYS A 134 18.10 12.96 -6.57
CA LYS A 134 17.80 12.12 -7.74
C LYS A 134 18.25 10.67 -7.55
N GLU A 135 19.42 10.45 -6.94
CA GLU A 135 19.92 9.11 -6.59
C GLU A 135 19.04 8.39 -5.55
N LYS A 136 18.34 9.14 -4.69
CA LYS A 136 17.44 8.58 -3.68
C LYS A 136 16.05 8.25 -4.20
N MET A 137 15.70 8.67 -5.41
CA MET A 137 14.40 8.41 -6.02
C MET A 137 14.23 6.92 -6.38
N PRO A 138 13.02 6.35 -6.21
CA PRO A 138 11.84 6.94 -5.57
C PRO A 138 11.98 7.09 -4.05
N LEU A 139 11.41 8.15 -3.47
CA LEU A 139 11.55 8.45 -2.04
C LEU A 139 10.74 7.47 -1.18
N ALA A 140 11.38 6.92 -0.15
CA ALA A 140 10.77 5.97 0.76
C ALA A 140 10.23 6.70 1.99
N VAL A 141 8.90 6.78 2.13
CA VAL A 141 8.26 7.62 3.14
C VAL A 141 7.44 6.81 4.16
N VAL A 142 7.53 7.25 5.41
CA VAL A 142 6.72 6.76 6.52
C VAL A 142 5.93 7.93 7.09
N GLY A 143 4.61 7.82 7.16
CA GLY A 143 3.74 8.84 7.73
C GLY A 143 3.35 8.51 9.16
N SER A 144 3.44 9.46 10.08
CA SER A 144 2.88 9.33 11.43
C SER A 144 2.14 10.60 11.87
N ASN A 145 1.01 10.38 12.55
CA ASN A 145 0.20 11.43 13.16
C ASN A 145 0.47 11.54 14.67
N VAL A 146 1.23 10.59 15.22
CA VAL A 146 1.48 10.47 16.66
C VAL A 146 2.77 11.20 17.02
N VAL A 147 2.69 12.04 18.05
CA VAL A 147 3.83 12.73 18.64
C VAL A 147 4.28 11.96 19.87
N ILE A 148 5.55 11.57 19.88
CA ILE A 148 6.18 10.80 20.95
C ILE A 148 7.34 11.65 21.49
N GLU A 149 7.54 11.65 22.80
CA GLU A 149 8.65 12.35 23.44
C GLU A 149 9.84 11.39 23.59
N VAL A 150 10.92 11.67 22.87
CA VAL A 150 12.16 10.88 22.90
C VAL A 150 13.31 11.82 23.28
N ASN A 151 14.04 11.50 24.34
CA ASN A 151 15.15 12.33 24.85
C ASN A 151 14.75 13.80 25.11
N GLY A 152 13.55 14.04 25.64
CA GLY A 152 13.01 15.38 25.92
C GLY A 152 12.62 16.19 24.69
N LYS A 153 12.65 15.60 23.49
CA LYS A 153 12.18 16.22 22.25
C LYS A 153 10.91 15.54 21.76
N LYS A 154 9.90 16.36 21.45
CA LYS A 154 8.65 15.90 20.82
C LYS A 154 8.90 15.65 19.34
N VAL A 155 8.88 14.39 18.94
CA VAL A 155 9.12 13.94 17.56
C VAL A 155 7.91 13.16 17.05
N ARG A 156 7.63 13.25 15.75
CA ARG A 156 6.57 12.45 15.13
C ARG A 156 7.12 11.10 14.72
N GLY A 157 6.50 10.03 15.18
CA GLY A 157 7.04 8.68 14.97
C GLY A 157 6.01 7.58 15.11
N ARG A 158 6.36 6.38 14.65
CA ARG A 158 5.59 5.16 14.90
C ARG A 158 6.33 4.31 15.92
N GLN A 159 5.59 3.77 16.89
CA GLN A 159 6.13 2.82 17.85
C GLN A 159 5.51 1.45 17.60
N TYR A 160 6.38 0.44 17.51
CA TYR A 160 5.99 -0.93 17.28
C TYR A 160 6.39 -1.83 18.46
N PRO A 161 5.53 -2.80 18.84
CA PRO A 161 5.77 -3.67 19.98
C PRO A 161 6.89 -4.70 19.75
N TRP A 162 7.32 -4.92 18.51
CA TRP A 162 8.35 -5.89 18.16
C TRP A 162 9.79 -5.37 18.25
N GLY A 163 10.02 -4.16 18.77
CA GLY A 163 11.37 -3.69 19.08
C GLY A 163 11.72 -3.86 20.55
N VAL A 164 12.69 -4.77 20.76
CA VAL A 164 13.34 -5.19 22.01
C VAL A 164 12.60 -6.31 22.76
N ALA A 165 12.82 -7.53 22.30
CA ALA A 165 13.12 -8.66 23.19
C ALA A 165 14.57 -9.09 22.89
N GLU A 166 15.52 -8.52 23.66
CA GLU A 166 16.97 -8.85 23.82
C GLU A 166 17.73 -7.52 24.05
N GLU A 167 18.50 -7.27 25.11
CA GLU A 167 19.31 -8.16 25.96
C GLU A 167 19.34 -7.64 27.41
N LEU A 168 19.24 -8.56 28.38
CA LEU A 168 19.81 -8.36 29.71
C LEU A 168 21.30 -8.05 29.56
N PRO A 169 21.87 -7.06 30.27
CA PRO A 169 23.30 -6.80 30.19
C PRO A 169 24.05 -8.07 30.60
N LEU A 170 24.92 -8.56 29.71
CA LEU A 170 25.92 -9.58 30.04
C LEU A 170 26.81 -9.03 31.15
N LEU A 171 26.50 -9.44 32.38
CA LEU A 171 27.33 -9.25 33.55
C LEU A 171 28.56 -10.14 33.41
N GLN A 172 29.71 -9.56 33.07
CA GLN A 172 30.99 -10.26 33.19
C GLN A 172 31.70 -9.79 34.45
N GLU A 173 31.90 -10.72 35.40
CA GLU A 173 32.68 -10.47 36.61
C GLU A 173 34.14 -10.20 36.23
N THR A 174 34.57 -8.96 36.40
CA THR A 174 35.98 -8.66 36.64
C THR A 174 36.08 -7.87 37.94
N GLY A 175 36.65 -8.50 38.98
CA GLY A 175 37.16 -7.79 40.16
C GLY A 175 36.13 -7.18 41.12
N GLY A 176 34.95 -7.78 41.31
CA GLY A 176 34.10 -7.48 42.48
C GLY A 176 33.41 -6.11 42.51
N GLN A 177 33.28 -5.43 41.37
CA GLN A 177 32.52 -4.18 41.29
C GLN A 177 31.64 -4.13 40.03
N TRP A 178 30.33 -3.98 40.24
CA TRP A 178 29.37 -3.77 39.17
C TRP A 178 29.45 -2.32 38.67
N LEU A 179 30.09 -2.10 37.52
CA LEU A 179 30.01 -0.81 36.81
C LEU A 179 29.19 -0.99 35.54
N ALA A 180 28.07 -0.27 35.47
CA ALA A 180 27.31 -0.12 34.23
C ALA A 180 28.18 0.64 33.22
N LEU A 181 28.71 -0.06 32.22
CA LEU A 181 29.28 0.57 31.03
C LEU A 181 28.12 1.22 30.27
N GLU A 182 28.00 2.54 30.38
CA GLU A 182 27.25 3.36 29.42
C GLU A 182 27.90 3.18 28.05
N ALA A 183 27.39 2.22 27.29
CA ALA A 183 27.66 2.13 25.86
C ALA A 183 27.04 3.37 25.19
N LYS A 184 27.84 4.42 25.03
CA LYS A 184 27.61 5.48 24.04
C LYS A 184 27.73 4.87 22.65
N GLY A 185 26.67 4.22 22.22
CA GLY A 185 26.54 3.59 20.91
C GLY A 185 25.06 3.48 20.61
N GLN A 186 24.57 4.45 19.85
CA GLN A 186 23.20 4.58 19.38
C GLN A 186 22.87 3.36 18.50
N ARG A 187 22.38 2.29 19.12
CA ARG A 187 21.79 1.15 18.44
C ARG A 187 20.31 1.46 18.31
N ASP A 188 19.93 1.98 17.14
CA ASP A 188 18.55 2.36 16.83
C ASP A 188 17.62 1.19 17.12
N CYS A 189 16.77 1.39 18.12
CA CYS A 189 15.77 0.43 18.51
C CYS A 189 14.77 0.30 17.36
N LEU A 190 14.68 -0.90 16.76
CA LEU A 190 13.67 -1.28 15.75
C LEU A 190 12.21 -1.06 16.21
N SER A 191 11.97 -0.66 17.47
CA SER A 191 10.65 -0.30 18.01
C SER A 191 10.22 1.11 17.63
N PHE A 192 11.12 2.02 17.28
CA PHE A 192 10.78 3.42 17.10
C PHE A 192 11.26 3.97 15.75
N ILE A 193 10.30 4.33 14.91
CA ILE A 193 10.57 4.97 13.63
C ILE A 193 10.31 6.47 13.76
N ASN A 194 11.38 7.25 13.81
CA ASN A 194 11.30 8.70 13.72
C ASN A 194 11.09 9.13 12.25
N VAL A 195 9.95 9.76 11.97
CA VAL A 195 9.60 10.25 10.62
C VAL A 195 10.48 11.42 10.19
N GLU A 196 11.13 12.11 11.13
CA GLU A 196 12.04 13.21 10.83
C GLU A 196 13.52 12.79 10.81
N ASN A 197 13.83 11.52 11.06
CA ASN A 197 15.20 11.00 10.93
C ASN A 197 15.49 10.58 9.47
N GLY A 198 16.54 11.15 8.88
CA GLY A 198 16.96 10.85 7.51
C GLY A 198 17.59 9.46 7.32
N GLU A 199 17.92 8.76 8.41
CA GLU A 199 18.37 7.35 8.38
C GLU A 199 17.18 6.38 8.35
N HIS A 200 16.02 6.78 8.87
CA HIS A 200 14.83 5.92 8.97
C HIS A 200 13.89 6.10 7.77
N CYS A 201 13.76 7.31 7.23
CA CYS A 201 12.95 7.56 6.04
C CYS A 201 13.35 8.83 5.29
N ASP A 202 13.00 8.89 4.01
CA ASP A 202 13.27 10.04 3.14
C ASP A 202 12.20 11.14 3.25
N PHE A 203 11.36 11.14 4.30
CA PHE A 203 10.27 12.10 4.48
C PHE A 203 10.78 13.54 4.59
N THR A 204 11.91 13.77 5.25
CA THR A 204 12.52 15.10 5.36
C THR A 204 12.95 15.65 4.01
N VAL A 205 13.46 14.78 3.13
CA VAL A 205 13.84 15.11 1.75
C VAL A 205 12.59 15.51 0.96
N LEU A 206 11.53 14.70 1.01
CA LEU A 206 10.26 15.00 0.34
C LEU A 206 9.67 16.34 0.81
N ARG A 207 9.62 16.55 2.13
CA ARG A 207 9.10 17.79 2.71
C ARG A 207 9.90 18.99 2.22
N ASN A 208 11.22 18.96 2.37
CA ASN A 208 12.06 20.10 1.97
C ASN A 208 11.95 20.39 0.47
N MET A 209 11.89 19.34 -0.37
CA MET A 209 11.67 19.48 -1.80
C MET A 209 10.36 20.21 -2.11
N LEU A 210 9.24 19.78 -1.54
CA LEU A 210 7.92 20.29 -1.87
C LEU A 210 7.64 21.71 -1.33
N ILE A 211 8.08 22.02 -0.11
CA ILE A 211 7.68 23.26 0.56
C ILE A 211 8.78 24.32 0.64
N ARG A 212 10.06 23.96 0.39
CA ARG A 212 11.18 24.92 0.54
C ARG A 212 11.86 25.22 -0.78
N THR A 213 12.27 24.18 -1.52
CA THR A 213 13.21 24.37 -2.62
C THR A 213 12.56 24.36 -4.01
N HIS A 214 11.72 23.37 -4.32
CA HIS A 214 11.27 23.13 -5.70
C HIS A 214 9.81 23.54 -5.97
N MET A 215 9.16 24.22 -5.02
CA MET A 215 7.75 24.63 -5.18
C MET A 215 7.56 25.57 -6.37
N GLN A 216 8.47 26.51 -6.58
CA GLN A 216 8.36 27.49 -7.67
C GLN A 216 8.57 26.81 -9.02
N ASP A 217 9.60 25.97 -9.13
CA ASP A 217 9.87 25.22 -10.34
C ASP A 217 8.71 24.28 -10.73
N LEU A 218 8.12 23.56 -9.76
CA LEU A 218 6.92 22.76 -10.01
C LEU A 218 5.77 23.59 -10.60
N LYS A 219 5.60 24.84 -10.17
CA LYS A 219 4.60 25.75 -10.75
C LYS A 219 4.99 26.19 -12.16
N ASP A 220 6.25 26.50 -12.38
CA ASP A 220 6.76 26.95 -13.68
C ASP A 220 6.65 25.85 -14.73
N VAL A 221 7.03 24.61 -14.40
CA VAL A 221 6.83 23.44 -15.28
C VAL A 221 5.35 23.19 -15.54
N THR A 222 4.50 23.31 -14.51
CA THR A 222 3.05 23.18 -14.69
C THR A 222 2.50 24.22 -15.65
N ASN A 223 2.98 25.45 -15.57
CA ASN A 223 2.54 26.53 -16.45
C ASN A 223 3.06 26.35 -17.88
N ASN A 224 4.37 26.20 -18.03
CA ASN A 224 5.06 26.28 -19.32
C ASN A 224 5.00 24.98 -20.13
N VAL A 225 4.81 23.84 -19.46
CA VAL A 225 4.74 22.52 -20.11
C VAL A 225 3.32 21.99 -20.07
N HIS A 226 2.79 21.67 -18.89
CA HIS A 226 1.53 20.95 -18.80
C HIS A 226 0.32 21.80 -19.25
N TYR A 227 0.23 23.03 -18.76
CA TYR A 227 -0.85 23.95 -19.11
C TYR A 227 -0.75 24.41 -20.56
N GLU A 228 0.43 24.83 -21.05
CA GLU A 228 0.59 25.21 -22.46
C GLU A 228 0.32 24.06 -23.43
N ASN A 229 0.69 22.82 -23.09
CA ASN A 229 0.32 21.64 -23.88
C ASN A 229 -1.20 21.43 -23.90
N TYR A 230 -1.87 21.59 -22.76
CA TYR A 230 -3.33 21.52 -22.69
C TYR A 230 -3.99 22.62 -23.52
N ARG A 231 -3.54 23.87 -23.35
CA ARG A 231 -4.02 25.05 -24.07
C ARG A 231 -3.85 24.90 -25.57
N SER A 232 -2.67 24.47 -26.03
CA SER A 232 -2.38 24.23 -27.44
C SER A 232 -3.28 23.14 -28.02
N LYS A 233 -3.48 22.02 -27.32
CA LYS A 233 -4.40 20.95 -27.74
C LYS A 233 -5.84 21.42 -27.84
N LYS A 234 -6.31 22.20 -26.85
CA LYS A 234 -7.68 22.72 -26.80
C LYS A 234 -7.93 23.74 -27.91
N LEU A 235 -6.98 24.65 -28.16
CA LEU A 235 -7.07 25.65 -29.23
C LEU A 235 -6.97 25.03 -30.62
N ALA A 236 -6.10 24.03 -30.80
CA ALA A 236 -6.00 23.30 -32.07
C ALA A 236 -7.30 22.57 -32.42
N ALA A 237 -7.99 21.98 -31.43
CA ALA A 237 -9.29 21.35 -31.62
C ALA A 237 -10.38 22.34 -32.08
N VAL A 238 -10.29 23.61 -31.64
CA VAL A 238 -11.23 24.66 -32.06
C VAL A 238 -10.98 25.12 -33.49
N THR A 239 -9.71 25.12 -33.97
CA THR A 239 -9.38 25.57 -35.32
C THR A 239 -9.58 24.51 -36.41
N CYS A 240 -9.41 23.21 -36.10
CA CYS A 240 -9.57 22.14 -37.10
C CYS A 240 -11.04 21.81 -37.42
N ASN A 241 -11.98 22.03 -36.51
CA ASN A 241 -13.42 21.88 -36.79
C ASN A 241 -13.96 22.94 -37.78
N GLY A 242 -13.17 23.95 -38.13
CA GLY A 242 -13.55 25.03 -39.06
C GLY A 242 -13.23 24.78 -40.54
N VAL A 243 -12.59 23.67 -40.92
CA VAL A 243 -12.00 23.51 -42.28
C VAL A 243 -12.70 22.45 -43.16
N ASP A 244 -13.71 21.72 -42.66
CA ASP A 244 -14.44 20.72 -43.46
C ASP A 244 -15.85 21.15 -43.91
N THR A 245 -16.05 22.45 -44.22
CA THR A 245 -17.32 22.98 -44.75
C THR A 245 -17.24 23.59 -46.15
N SER A 246 -16.26 23.19 -46.96
CA SER A 246 -16.07 23.73 -48.32
C SER A 246 -16.83 23.01 -49.43
N LYS A 247 -17.99 22.37 -49.16
CA LYS A 247 -18.95 21.94 -50.20
C LYS A 247 -20.41 21.93 -49.73
N THR A 248 -20.95 23.04 -49.22
CA THR A 248 -22.40 23.23 -49.24
C THR A 248 -22.74 24.72 -49.34
N LYS A 249 -23.36 25.12 -50.45
CA LYS A 249 -23.91 26.46 -50.65
C LYS A 249 -25.06 26.70 -49.65
N GLY A 250 -24.97 27.82 -48.94
CA GLY A 250 -26.11 28.56 -48.41
C GLY A 250 -26.51 28.24 -46.98
N GLN A 251 -26.20 29.15 -46.04
CA GLN A 251 -27.17 29.90 -45.22
C GLN A 251 -26.45 30.53 -44.02
N LEU A 252 -26.12 31.82 -44.16
CA LEU A 252 -25.64 32.68 -43.07
C LEU A 252 -26.84 33.12 -42.22
N THR A 253 -27.24 32.33 -41.22
CA THR A 253 -28.06 32.82 -40.09
C THR A 253 -27.91 31.90 -38.88
N LYS A 254 -26.83 32.04 -38.10
CA LYS A 254 -26.79 31.70 -36.66
C LYS A 254 -25.50 32.28 -36.06
N SER A 255 -25.63 32.95 -34.91
CA SER A 255 -24.49 33.57 -34.20
C SER A 255 -23.49 32.49 -33.75
N PRO A 256 -22.17 32.69 -33.92
CA PRO A 256 -21.13 31.74 -33.47
C PRO A 256 -21.24 31.33 -31.98
N LEU A 257 -21.82 32.19 -31.15
CA LEU A 257 -22.06 31.90 -29.73
C LEU A 257 -23.15 30.82 -29.51
N ALA A 258 -24.15 30.76 -30.40
CA ALA A 258 -25.24 29.79 -30.33
C ALA A 258 -24.79 28.38 -30.74
N GLN A 259 -23.88 28.28 -31.73
CA GLN A 259 -23.27 27.00 -32.12
C GLN A 259 -22.41 26.42 -30.99
N MET A 260 -21.58 27.24 -30.33
CA MET A 260 -20.75 26.79 -29.21
C MET A 260 -21.57 26.39 -27.97
N GLU A 261 -22.76 26.99 -27.78
CA GLU A 261 -23.69 26.63 -26.71
C GLU A 261 -24.50 25.37 -27.02
N GLU A 262 -24.85 25.15 -28.29
CA GLU A 262 -25.52 23.94 -28.78
C GLU A 262 -24.57 22.73 -28.73
N GLU A 263 -23.33 22.87 -29.21
CA GLU A 263 -22.28 21.84 -29.07
C GLU A 263 -21.95 21.52 -27.60
N ARG A 264 -21.89 22.54 -26.73
CA ARG A 264 -21.71 22.33 -25.28
C ARG A 264 -22.88 21.55 -24.70
N ARG A 265 -24.11 21.85 -25.10
CA ARG A 265 -25.31 21.14 -24.63
C ARG A 265 -25.34 19.69 -25.11
N GLU A 266 -24.94 19.44 -26.36
CA GLU A 266 -24.80 18.09 -26.90
C GLU A 266 -23.69 17.29 -26.21
N HIS A 267 -22.53 17.90 -25.99
CA HIS A 267 -21.42 17.27 -25.25
C HIS A 267 -21.83 16.96 -23.81
N VAL A 268 -22.50 17.88 -23.12
CA VAL A 268 -23.02 17.66 -21.76
C VAL A 268 -24.05 16.53 -21.74
N MET A 269 -24.96 16.45 -22.70
CA MET A 269 -25.90 15.33 -22.81
C MET A 269 -25.19 14.00 -23.07
N LYS A 270 -24.18 13.99 -23.96
CA LYS A 270 -23.40 12.79 -24.27
C LYS A 270 -22.59 12.32 -23.06
N MET A 271 -21.98 13.24 -22.33
CA MET A 271 -21.26 12.96 -21.08
C MET A 271 -22.22 12.42 -20.01
N LYS A 272 -23.40 13.01 -19.85
CA LYS A 272 -24.41 12.54 -18.89
C LYS A 272 -24.96 11.16 -19.25
N LYS A 273 -25.16 10.88 -20.54
CA LYS A 273 -25.58 9.55 -21.02
C LYS A 273 -24.49 8.50 -20.77
N MET A 274 -23.24 8.85 -21.07
CA MET A 274 -22.08 8.00 -20.81
C MET A 274 -21.91 7.75 -19.31
N GLU A 275 -22.06 8.77 -18.47
CA GLU A 275 -22.05 8.66 -17.01
C GLU A 275 -23.14 7.70 -16.49
N ALA A 276 -24.37 7.81 -16.99
CA ALA A 276 -25.47 6.92 -16.60
C ALA A 276 -25.25 5.47 -17.04
N GLU A 277 -24.75 5.26 -18.27
CA GLU A 277 -24.39 3.92 -18.75
C GLU A 277 -23.24 3.34 -17.92
N MET A 278 -22.23 4.16 -17.57
CA MET A 278 -21.10 3.74 -16.75
C MET A 278 -21.51 3.39 -15.31
N GLU A 279 -22.39 4.18 -14.69
CA GLU A 279 -22.91 3.92 -13.34
C GLU A 279 -23.66 2.57 -13.30
N GLN A 280 -24.45 2.25 -14.33
CA GLN A 280 -25.11 0.94 -14.42
C GLN A 280 -24.12 -0.21 -14.52
N VAL A 281 -23.06 -0.09 -15.33
CA VAL A 281 -22.06 -1.16 -15.44
C VAL A 281 -21.26 -1.27 -14.13
N PHE A 282 -20.97 -0.16 -13.46
CA PHE A 282 -20.35 -0.16 -12.14
C PHE A 282 -21.21 -0.87 -11.10
N GLU A 283 -22.49 -0.50 -10.96
CA GLU A 283 -23.44 -1.16 -10.05
C GLU A 283 -23.53 -2.66 -10.32
N MET A 284 -23.59 -3.06 -11.60
CA MET A 284 -23.64 -4.46 -11.99
C MET A 284 -22.35 -5.22 -11.61
N LYS A 285 -21.17 -4.65 -11.88
CA LYS A 285 -19.87 -5.24 -11.48
C LYS A 285 -19.70 -5.30 -9.96
N VAL A 286 -20.14 -4.28 -9.24
CA VAL A 286 -20.12 -4.25 -7.75
C VAL A 286 -21.02 -5.34 -7.19
N LYS A 287 -22.22 -5.52 -7.75
CA LYS A 287 -23.15 -6.56 -7.34
C LYS A 287 -22.58 -7.96 -7.61
N GLU A 288 -21.97 -8.17 -8.76
CA GLU A 288 -21.30 -9.44 -9.10
C GLU A 288 -20.13 -9.74 -8.14
N LYS A 289 -19.26 -8.75 -7.87
CA LYS A 289 -18.13 -8.92 -6.95
C LYS A 289 -18.59 -9.14 -5.51
N LYS A 290 -19.62 -8.43 -5.04
CA LYS A 290 -20.23 -8.67 -3.72
C LYS A 290 -20.82 -10.07 -3.63
N GLN A 291 -21.47 -10.57 -4.69
CA GLN A 291 -22.00 -11.92 -4.72
C GLN A 291 -20.88 -12.96 -4.66
N LYS A 292 -19.81 -12.81 -5.46
CA LYS A 292 -18.62 -13.69 -5.40
C LYS A 292 -17.97 -13.69 -4.02
N LEU A 293 -17.88 -12.53 -3.37
CA LEU A 293 -17.34 -12.42 -2.02
C LEU A 293 -18.20 -13.20 -1.02
N LYS A 294 -19.52 -13.03 -1.08
CA LYS A 294 -20.47 -13.75 -0.23
C LYS A 294 -20.41 -15.28 -0.43
N ASP A 295 -20.29 -15.72 -1.68
CA ASP A 295 -20.16 -17.15 -1.99
C ASP A 295 -18.82 -17.70 -1.45
N SER A 296 -17.73 -16.93 -1.57
CA SER A 296 -16.41 -17.31 -1.03
C SER A 296 -16.38 -17.34 0.50
N GLU A 297 -17.06 -16.41 1.17
CA GLU A 297 -17.20 -16.36 2.62
C GLU A 297 -17.99 -17.58 3.13
N ALA A 298 -19.10 -17.93 2.46
CA ALA A 298 -19.88 -19.12 2.79
C ALA A 298 -19.10 -20.43 2.59
N GLU A 299 -18.23 -20.51 1.57
CA GLU A 299 -17.35 -21.67 1.38
C GLU A 299 -16.29 -21.75 2.48
N LEU A 300 -15.68 -20.62 2.85
CA LEU A 300 -14.71 -20.54 3.93
C LEU A 300 -15.32 -20.97 5.26
N GLU A 301 -16.54 -20.51 5.56
CA GLU A 301 -17.28 -20.88 6.76
C GLU A 301 -17.56 -22.39 6.79
N ARG A 302 -17.98 -22.99 5.66
CA ARG A 302 -18.14 -24.45 5.56
C ARG A 302 -16.86 -25.20 5.84
N ARG A 303 -15.72 -24.76 5.30
CA ARG A 303 -14.42 -25.39 5.55
C ARG A 303 -14.01 -25.26 7.00
N HIS A 304 -14.22 -24.08 7.60
CA HIS A 304 -13.93 -23.83 9.00
C HIS A 304 -14.77 -24.72 9.91
N GLU A 305 -16.07 -24.85 9.64
CA GLU A 305 -16.97 -25.72 10.41
C GLU A 305 -16.61 -27.20 10.26
N GLN A 306 -16.21 -27.63 9.06
CA GLN A 306 -15.72 -29.00 8.83
C GLN A 306 -14.42 -29.28 9.60
N MET A 307 -13.45 -28.36 9.56
CA MET A 307 -12.20 -28.48 10.32
C MET A 307 -12.48 -28.52 11.82
N LYS A 308 -13.40 -27.68 12.31
CA LYS A 308 -13.82 -27.67 13.71
C LYS A 308 -14.43 -29.00 14.14
N ARG A 309 -15.34 -29.58 13.34
CA ARG A 309 -15.92 -30.90 13.63
C ARG A 309 -14.87 -32.01 13.67
N ASN A 310 -13.88 -31.97 12.77
CA ASN A 310 -12.77 -32.93 12.78
C ASN A 310 -11.92 -32.79 14.05
N LEU A 311 -11.60 -31.56 14.46
CA LEU A 311 -10.88 -31.28 15.70
C LEU A 311 -11.67 -31.77 16.93
N GLU A 312 -12.97 -31.49 17.00
CA GLU A 312 -13.82 -31.96 18.10
C GLU A 312 -13.90 -33.49 18.16
N ALA A 313 -13.94 -34.16 17.01
CA ALA A 313 -13.88 -35.62 16.95
C ALA A 313 -12.54 -36.17 17.45
N GLN A 314 -11.42 -35.57 17.04
CA GLN A 314 -10.09 -35.95 17.53
C GLN A 314 -9.94 -35.71 19.04
N TYR A 315 -10.46 -34.60 19.56
CA TYR A 315 -10.47 -34.33 21.00
C TYR A 315 -11.27 -35.39 21.77
N LYS A 316 -12.47 -35.76 21.29
CA LYS A 316 -13.26 -36.84 21.92
C LYS A 316 -12.56 -38.19 21.86
N GLU A 317 -11.90 -38.52 20.76
CA GLU A 317 -11.14 -39.76 20.63
C GLU A 317 -9.94 -39.79 21.60
N LEU A 318 -9.22 -38.68 21.73
CA LEU A 318 -8.13 -38.54 22.70
C LEU A 318 -8.62 -38.63 24.14
N GLU A 319 -9.77 -38.02 24.46
CA GLU A 319 -10.37 -38.07 25.79
C GLU A 319 -10.80 -39.49 26.15
N GLU A 320 -11.41 -40.24 25.23
CA GLU A 320 -11.77 -41.64 25.45
C GLU A 320 -10.52 -42.52 25.64
N LYS A 321 -9.47 -42.32 24.83
CA LYS A 321 -8.18 -43.01 25.02
C LYS A 321 -7.55 -42.70 26.38
N ARG A 322 -7.64 -41.44 26.83
CA ARG A 322 -7.18 -41.01 28.16
C ARG A 322 -7.97 -41.73 29.25
N ARG A 323 -9.30 -41.81 29.14
CA ARG A 323 -10.16 -42.50 30.13
C ARG A 323 -9.85 -44.00 30.20
N VAL A 324 -9.75 -44.67 29.05
CA VAL A 324 -9.40 -46.10 28.98
C VAL A 324 -8.02 -46.36 29.61
N PHE A 325 -7.04 -45.51 29.32
CA PHE A 325 -5.71 -45.61 29.93
C PHE A 325 -5.75 -45.40 31.45
N GLU A 326 -6.56 -44.47 31.96
CA GLU A 326 -6.76 -44.28 33.40
C GLU A 326 -7.43 -45.49 34.07
N ASP A 327 -8.44 -46.09 33.44
CA ASP A 327 -9.11 -47.30 33.93
C ASP A 327 -8.16 -48.51 33.94
N GLU A 328 -7.36 -48.71 32.87
CA GLU A 328 -6.34 -49.76 32.81
C GLU A 328 -5.26 -49.58 33.87
N LYS A 329 -4.79 -48.34 34.08
CA LYS A 329 -3.84 -47.99 35.12
C LYS A 329 -4.40 -48.31 36.51
N ALA A 330 -5.65 -47.93 36.79
CA ALA A 330 -6.30 -48.21 38.07
C ALA A 330 -6.46 -49.72 38.34
N ASN A 331 -6.84 -50.49 37.31
CA ASN A 331 -6.93 -51.95 37.41
C ASN A 331 -5.57 -52.59 37.67
N TRP A 332 -4.52 -52.14 36.97
CA TRP A 332 -3.16 -52.64 37.17
C TRP A 332 -2.65 -52.33 38.59
N GLU A 333 -2.87 -51.10 39.08
CA GLU A 333 -2.54 -50.72 40.45
C GLU A 333 -3.27 -51.56 41.50
N ALA A 334 -4.56 -51.84 41.29
CA ALA A 334 -5.33 -52.72 42.18
C ALA A 334 -4.79 -54.16 42.19
N GLN A 335 -4.45 -54.72 41.02
CA GLN A 335 -3.83 -56.04 40.92
C GLN A 335 -2.47 -56.10 41.62
N GLN A 336 -1.63 -55.08 41.46
CA GLN A 336 -0.35 -54.99 42.16
C GLN A 336 -0.53 -54.96 43.69
N ARG A 337 -1.48 -54.16 44.20
CA ARG A 337 -1.78 -54.13 45.64
C ARG A 337 -2.22 -55.49 46.18
N ILE A 338 -3.08 -56.20 45.44
CA ILE A 338 -3.52 -57.54 45.83
C ILE A 338 -2.34 -58.51 45.86
N LEU A 339 -1.46 -58.45 44.85
CA LEU A 339 -0.29 -59.31 44.77
C LEU A 339 0.72 -59.04 45.89
N GLU A 340 0.97 -57.77 46.23
CA GLU A 340 1.80 -57.38 47.37
C GLU A 340 1.20 -57.87 48.69
N GLN A 341 -0.11 -57.71 48.88
CA GLN A 341 -0.81 -58.20 50.07
C GLN A 341 -0.67 -59.72 50.22
N GLN A 342 -0.86 -60.48 49.13
CA GLN A 342 -0.66 -61.92 49.11
C GLN A 342 0.79 -62.33 49.44
N LYS A 343 1.79 -61.63 48.91
CA LYS A 343 3.21 -61.87 49.25
C LYS A 343 3.47 -61.60 50.74
N LEU A 344 2.91 -60.54 51.29
CA LEU A 344 3.07 -60.19 52.70
C LEU A 344 2.44 -61.24 53.62
N ASP A 345 1.24 -61.71 53.27
CA ASP A 345 0.52 -62.72 54.04
C ASP A 345 1.17 -64.11 53.92
N ALA A 346 1.72 -64.46 52.75
CA ALA A 346 2.55 -65.64 52.57
C ALA A 346 3.84 -65.59 53.42
N SER A 347 4.50 -64.43 53.48
CA SER A 347 5.70 -64.22 54.29
C SER A 347 5.42 -64.34 55.80
N LYS A 348 4.32 -63.75 56.29
CA LYS A 348 3.84 -63.91 57.68
C LYS A 348 3.52 -65.36 58.03
N THR A 349 2.94 -66.11 57.09
CA THR A 349 2.60 -67.54 57.28
C THR A 349 3.87 -68.39 57.38
N MET A 350 4.87 -68.11 56.52
CA MET A 350 6.20 -68.74 56.59
C MET A 350 6.94 -68.43 57.91
N GLU A 351 6.87 -67.19 58.41
CA GLU A 351 7.44 -66.83 59.72
C GLU A 351 6.75 -67.53 60.90
N LYS A 352 5.41 -67.63 60.89
CA LYS A 352 4.66 -68.37 61.91
C LYS A 352 5.05 -69.85 61.93
N ASN A 353 5.26 -70.46 60.77
CA ASN A 353 5.72 -71.85 60.66
C ASN A 353 7.17 -72.02 61.15
N LYS A 354 8.07 -71.07 60.87
CA LYS A 354 9.44 -71.06 61.42
C LYS A 354 9.48 -70.90 62.96
N LYS A 355 8.57 -70.11 63.54
CA LYS A 355 8.46 -69.95 65.01
C LYS A 355 7.90 -71.20 65.70
N LYS A 356 6.99 -71.94 65.06
CA LYS A 356 6.47 -73.22 65.56
C LYS A 356 7.49 -74.36 65.48
N GLY A 357 8.38 -74.36 64.50
CA GLY A 357 9.46 -75.37 64.37
C GLY A 357 10.69 -75.15 65.26
N LYS A 358 10.72 -74.09 66.08
CA LYS A 358 11.84 -73.76 66.99
C LYS A 358 11.58 -74.11 68.46
N ILE A 359 10.43 -74.72 68.74
CA ILE A 359 10.06 -75.26 70.06
C ILE A 359 10.05 -76.77 69.91
N PHE A 360 11.23 -77.40 69.86
CA PHE A 360 11.48 -78.80 70.22
C PHE A 360 12.98 -79.05 70.25
#